data_AF-A0A4R7SPC1-F1
#
_entry.id   AF-A0A4R7SPC1-F1
#
_cell.length_a   1.000
_cell.length_b   1.000
_cell.length_c   1.000
_cell.angle_alpha   90.00
_cell.angle_beta   90.00
_cell.angle_gamma   90.00
#
_symmetry.space_group_name_H-M   'P 1'
#
loop_
_entity.id
_entity.type
_entity.pdbx_description
1 polymer ?
#
loop_
_entity_poly.entity_id
_entity_poly.type
_entity_poly.pdbx_seq_one_letter_code
_entity_poly.pdbx_strand_id
1 'polypeptide(L)'
;MTAPALPPLLPETTLSQVLQSYPGAQRALFARYHIGGCSSCAFSPTETLAQLCARNENLDVQEVISHIQDSHQGDVTLQISPADFAELRRETPELKVLDVRTREEHEAVTIPGSLLMTQELVQEAFSAWDKNAPVILYDHTGSRSLDAVAYFIGHGFTNARCLAGGIHAYSLEVDPSLPRYKVEIEA
;
A
#
# COMPACT_ATOMS: atom_id res chain seq x y z
N MET A 1 1.32 13.49 -14.54
CA MET A 1 0.61 14.52 -13.76
C MET A 1 1.15 14.45 -12.34
N THR A 2 1.72 15.53 -11.80
CA THR A 2 2.32 15.52 -10.46
C THR A 2 1.23 15.24 -9.44
N ALA A 3 1.40 14.21 -8.60
CA ALA A 3 0.49 13.93 -7.50
C ALA A 3 0.30 15.21 -6.66
N PRO A 4 -0.93 15.53 -6.21
CA PRO A 4 -1.16 16.69 -5.37
C PRO A 4 -0.26 16.62 -4.14
N ALA A 5 0.40 17.73 -3.79
CA ALA A 5 1.22 17.81 -2.60
C ALA A 5 0.35 17.45 -1.38
N LEU A 6 0.78 16.45 -0.61
CA LEU A 6 0.05 16.01 0.57
C LEU A 6 -0.06 17.14 1.60
N PRO A 7 -1.16 17.19 2.37
CA PRO A 7 -1.29 18.19 3.43
C PRO A 7 -0.16 18.02 4.46
N PRO A 8 0.40 19.13 4.98
CA PRO A 8 1.42 19.07 6.03
C PRO A 8 0.84 18.44 7.30
N LEU A 9 1.63 17.60 7.96
CA LEU A 9 1.30 17.08 9.28
C LEU A 9 1.65 18.12 10.35
N LEU A 10 0.73 18.36 11.27
CA LEU A 10 0.87 19.27 12.41
C LEU A 10 0.66 18.48 13.71
N PRO A 11 1.12 19.00 14.87
CA PRO A 11 0.88 18.36 16.17
C PRO A 11 -0.60 18.09 16.47
N GLU A 12 -1.48 18.95 15.96
CA GLU A 12 -2.94 18.88 16.09
C GLU A 12 -3.64 18.01 15.04
N THR A 13 -2.91 17.50 14.03
CA THR A 13 -3.49 16.56 13.05
C THR A 13 -3.93 15.29 13.75
N THR A 14 -5.18 14.87 13.51
CA THR A 14 -5.72 13.64 14.10
C THR A 14 -5.19 12.40 13.40
N LEU A 15 -5.13 11.27 14.09
CA LEU A 15 -4.67 10.02 13.49
C LEU A 15 -5.54 9.58 12.32
N SER A 16 -6.85 9.88 12.32
CA SER A 16 -7.70 9.66 11.14
C SER A 16 -7.23 10.47 9.93
N GLN A 17 -6.88 11.75 10.11
CA GLN A 17 -6.35 12.59 9.04
C GLN A 17 -4.96 12.14 8.57
N VAL A 18 -4.11 11.69 9.51
CA VAL A 18 -2.80 11.12 9.22
C VAL A 18 -2.96 9.90 8.31
N LEU A 19 -3.79 8.92 8.70
CA LEU A 19 -3.96 7.69 7.93
C LEU A 19 -4.65 7.93 6.57
N GLN A 20 -5.52 8.95 6.48
CA GLN A 20 -6.12 9.36 5.21
C GLN A 20 -5.09 9.94 4.24
N SER A 21 -4.15 10.75 4.73
CA SER A 21 -3.15 11.44 3.91
C SER A 21 -1.88 10.61 3.69
N TYR A 22 -1.56 9.74 4.64
CA TYR A 22 -0.37 8.89 4.70
C TYR A 22 -0.79 7.46 5.09
N PRO A 23 -1.32 6.64 4.17
CA PRO A 23 -1.84 5.31 4.48
C PRO A 23 -0.81 4.35 5.12
N GLY A 24 0.48 4.55 4.82
CA GLY A 24 1.59 3.80 5.42
C GLY A 24 1.98 4.23 6.85
N ALA A 25 1.38 5.30 7.40
CA ALA A 25 1.80 5.87 8.68
C ALA A 25 1.67 4.88 9.86
N GLN A 26 0.64 4.02 9.86
CA GLN A 26 0.51 2.99 10.90
C GLN A 26 1.70 2.03 10.90
N ARG A 27 2.08 1.52 9.72
CA ARG A 27 3.25 0.65 9.57
C ARG A 27 4.52 1.37 9.96
N ALA A 28 4.70 2.64 9.56
CA ALA A 28 5.86 3.45 9.89
C ALA A 28 6.01 3.64 11.41
N LEU A 29 4.91 3.96 12.09
CA LEU A 29 4.85 4.16 13.54
C LEU A 29 5.11 2.84 14.30
N PHE A 30 4.54 1.74 13.82
CA PHE A 30 4.79 0.43 14.41
C PHE A 30 6.26 0.01 14.25
N ALA A 31 6.84 0.18 13.06
CA ALA A 31 8.21 -0.26 12.77
C ALA A 31 9.28 0.43 13.63
N ARG A 32 9.09 1.71 13.99
CA ARG A 32 10.07 2.48 14.79
C ARG A 32 9.71 2.58 16.26
N TYR A 33 8.44 2.76 16.58
CA TYR A 33 7.97 3.08 17.94
C TYR A 33 7.08 1.99 18.54
N HIS A 34 6.76 0.92 17.80
CA HIS A 34 5.85 -0.16 18.21
C HIS A 34 4.42 0.32 18.53
N ILE A 35 4.03 1.47 17.98
CA ILE A 35 2.70 2.07 18.18
C ILE A 35 1.73 1.53 17.11
N GLY A 36 0.49 1.20 17.50
CA GLY A 36 -0.57 0.82 16.56
C GLY A 36 -0.59 -0.65 16.13
N GLY A 37 0.26 -1.51 16.71
CA GLY A 37 0.34 -2.95 16.40
C GLY A 37 -0.29 -3.90 17.43
N CYS A 38 -0.81 -3.38 18.54
CA CYS A 38 -1.46 -4.19 19.58
C CYS A 38 -2.65 -3.44 20.20
N SER A 39 -3.52 -4.15 20.93
CA SER A 39 -4.70 -3.58 21.59
C SER A 39 -4.36 -2.48 22.61
N SER A 40 -3.17 -2.53 23.23
CA SER A 40 -2.71 -1.55 24.23
C SER A 40 -2.18 -0.25 23.62
N CYS A 41 -1.69 -0.30 22.37
CA CYS A 41 -1.17 0.85 21.63
C CYS A 41 -2.09 1.22 20.45
N ALA A 42 -3.37 0.84 20.53
CA ALA A 42 -4.34 1.09 19.48
C ALA A 42 -4.50 2.60 19.23
N PHE A 43 -4.66 2.95 17.95
CA PHE A 43 -4.95 4.33 17.56
C PHE A 43 -6.39 4.70 17.92
N SER A 44 -6.56 5.87 18.52
CA SER A 44 -7.86 6.52 18.57
C SER A 44 -7.98 7.42 17.34
N PRO A 45 -9.02 7.31 16.51
CA PRO A 45 -9.18 8.14 15.31
C PRO A 45 -9.16 9.66 15.58
N THR A 46 -9.58 10.07 16.78
CA THR A 46 -9.67 11.47 17.20
C THR A 46 -8.45 11.97 17.98
N GLU A 47 -7.53 11.08 18.34
CA GLU A 47 -6.28 11.45 19.01
C GLU A 47 -5.37 12.21 18.04
N THR A 48 -4.71 13.26 18.52
CA THR A 48 -3.75 14.04 17.72
C THR A 48 -2.34 13.44 17.80
N LEU A 49 -1.47 13.79 16.84
CA LEU A 49 -0.05 13.41 16.90
C LEU A 49 0.62 13.85 18.22
N ALA A 50 0.30 15.05 18.72
CA ALA A 50 0.80 15.54 20.00
C ALA A 50 0.37 14.67 21.18
N GLN A 51 -0.91 14.27 21.22
CA GLN A 51 -1.45 13.41 22.27
C GLN A 51 -0.85 12.00 22.21
N LEU A 52 -0.70 11.45 21.00
CA LEU A 52 -0.06 10.17 20.77
C LEU A 52 1.39 10.18 21.27
N CYS A 53 2.15 11.21 20.93
CA CYS A 53 3.55 11.33 21.36
C CYS A 53 3.66 11.49 22.89
N ALA A 54 2.79 12.29 23.50
CA ALA A 54 2.76 12.49 24.95
C ALA A 54 2.54 11.18 25.72
N ARG A 55 1.62 10.31 25.26
CA ARG A 55 1.33 9.04 25.97
C ARG A 55 2.34 7.91 25.70
N ASN A 56 3.20 8.05 24.70
CA ASN A 56 4.22 7.04 24.35
C ASN A 56 5.62 7.55 24.70
N GLU A 57 5.90 7.80 25.98
CA GLU A 57 7.23 8.24 26.46
C GLU A 57 7.62 9.69 26.07
N ASN A 58 6.65 10.58 25.81
CA ASN A 58 6.88 11.96 25.39
C ASN A 58 7.80 12.06 24.16
N LEU A 59 7.49 11.31 23.11
CA LEU A 59 8.21 11.39 21.83
C LEU A 59 8.24 12.83 21.30
N ASP A 60 9.30 13.17 20.57
CA ASP A 60 9.34 14.41 19.82
C ASP A 60 8.37 14.30 18.63
N VAL A 61 7.30 15.12 18.66
CA VAL A 61 6.29 15.19 17.59
C VAL A 61 6.91 15.50 16.23
N GLN A 62 7.94 16.35 16.18
CA GLN A 62 8.59 16.71 14.92
C GLN A 62 9.38 15.53 14.35
N GLU A 63 10.04 14.75 15.21
CA GLU A 63 10.73 13.52 14.80
C GLU A 63 9.74 12.48 14.27
N VAL A 64 8.60 12.32 14.93
CA VAL A 64 7.53 11.41 14.49
C VAL A 64 6.95 11.84 13.15
N ILE A 65 6.69 13.15 12.96
CA ILE A 65 6.21 13.70 11.68
C ILE A 65 7.23 13.43 10.57
N SER A 66 8.52 13.73 10.81
CA SER A 66 9.58 13.48 9.84
C SER A 66 9.63 12.00 9.46
N HIS A 67 9.55 11.09 10.45
CA HIS A 67 9.58 9.66 10.21
C HIS A 67 8.39 9.16 9.35
N ILE A 68 7.19 9.68 9.59
CA ILE A 68 6.01 9.37 8.77
C ILE A 68 6.22 9.85 7.32
N GLN A 69 6.73 11.07 7.14
CA GLN A 69 6.97 11.65 5.82
C GLN A 69 8.06 10.91 5.06
N ASP A 70 9.17 10.57 5.70
CA ASP A 70 10.27 9.80 5.12
C ASP A 70 9.80 8.40 4.70
N SER A 71 9.04 7.73 5.57
CA SER A 71 8.45 6.41 5.25
C SER A 71 7.50 6.50 4.07
N HIS A 72 6.67 7.54 3.99
CA HIS A 72 5.77 7.74 2.87
C HIS A 72 6.53 7.98 1.57
N GLN A 73 7.60 8.77 1.60
CA GLN A 73 8.45 8.99 0.43
C GLN A 73 9.08 7.68 -0.06
N GLY A 74 9.46 6.79 0.87
CA GLY A 74 9.87 5.42 0.55
C GLY A 74 8.76 4.62 -0.12
N ASP A 75 7.56 4.60 0.46
CA ASP A 75 6.40 3.89 -0.10
C ASP A 75 6.05 4.35 -1.53
N VAL A 76 6.17 5.66 -1.81
CA VAL A 76 5.93 6.23 -3.15
C VAL A 76 6.88 5.63 -4.20
N THR A 77 8.13 5.30 -3.83
CA THR A 77 9.06 4.66 -4.77
C THR A 77 8.67 3.23 -5.13
N LEU A 78 7.86 2.60 -4.28
CA LEU A 78 7.34 1.25 -4.48
C LEU A 78 6.04 1.24 -5.30
N GLN A 79 5.49 2.41 -5.65
CA GLN A 79 4.25 2.52 -6.41
C GLN A 79 4.50 2.66 -7.91
N ILE A 80 3.57 2.15 -8.71
CA ILE A 80 3.47 2.39 -10.15
C ILE A 80 2.10 3.00 -10.45
N SER A 81 2.05 4.05 -11.28
CA SER A 81 0.78 4.65 -11.68
C SER A 81 -0.01 3.71 -12.61
N PRO A 82 -1.35 3.83 -12.72
CA PRO A 82 -2.12 3.06 -13.68
C PRO A 82 -1.62 3.19 -15.13
N ALA A 83 -1.25 4.40 -15.53
CA ALA A 83 -0.72 4.66 -16.87
C ALA A 83 0.62 3.95 -17.11
N ASP A 84 1.58 4.10 -16.20
CA ASP A 84 2.90 3.45 -16.32
C ASP A 84 2.77 1.92 -16.25
N PHE A 85 1.82 1.41 -15.46
CA PHE A 85 1.50 -0.01 -15.40
C PHE A 85 0.96 -0.52 -16.74
N ALA A 86 0.06 0.22 -17.39
CA ALA A 86 -0.48 -0.14 -18.69
C ALA A 86 0.62 -0.18 -19.77
N GLU A 87 1.55 0.78 -19.73
CA GLU A 87 2.72 0.80 -20.61
C GLU A 87 3.66 -0.37 -20.36
N LEU A 88 4.05 -0.61 -19.10
CA LEU A 88 4.90 -1.73 -18.71
C LEU A 88 4.30 -3.08 -19.16
N ARG A 89 2.99 -3.24 -18.97
CA ARG A 89 2.26 -4.44 -19.35
C ARG A 89 2.23 -4.67 -20.87
N ARG A 90 2.13 -3.60 -21.66
CA ARG A 90 2.20 -3.67 -23.13
C ARG A 90 3.61 -4.07 -23.60
N GLU A 91 4.65 -3.65 -22.88
CA GLU A 91 6.05 -3.92 -23.22
C GLU A 91 6.56 -5.26 -22.69
N THR A 92 5.91 -5.79 -21.65
CA THR A 92 6.28 -7.04 -20.99
C THR A 92 5.08 -8.00 -20.97
N PRO A 93 4.83 -8.79 -22.04
CA PRO A 93 3.68 -9.70 -22.11
C PRO A 93 3.62 -10.74 -20.97
N GLU A 94 4.79 -11.16 -20.47
CA GLU A 94 4.94 -12.14 -19.38
C GLU A 94 4.96 -11.50 -17.99
N LEU A 95 4.57 -10.22 -17.87
CA LEU A 95 4.56 -9.48 -16.61
C LEU A 95 3.73 -10.22 -15.55
N LYS A 96 4.34 -10.50 -14.40
CA LYS A 96 3.63 -11.08 -13.27
C LYS A 96 2.82 -10.00 -12.57
N VAL A 97 1.50 -10.16 -12.59
CA VAL A 97 0.55 -9.27 -11.91
C VAL A 97 -0.17 -10.10 -10.84
N LEU A 98 0.00 -9.72 -9.58
CA LEU A 98 -0.58 -10.43 -8.44
C LEU A 98 -1.72 -9.63 -7.82
N ASP A 99 -2.85 -10.30 -7.62
CA ASP A 99 -4.00 -9.78 -6.91
C ASP A 99 -3.94 -10.23 -5.45
N VAL A 100 -3.80 -9.28 -4.53
CA VAL A 100 -3.69 -9.55 -3.08
C VAL A 100 -5.03 -9.42 -2.36
N ARG A 101 -6.12 -9.22 -3.10
CA ARG A 101 -7.48 -9.17 -2.56
C ARG A 101 -7.96 -10.56 -2.15
N THR A 102 -9.17 -10.63 -1.58
CA THR A 102 -9.77 -11.92 -1.28
C THR A 102 -10.13 -12.68 -2.56
N ARG A 103 -10.36 -13.99 -2.43
CA ARG A 103 -10.82 -14.83 -3.54
C ARG A 103 -12.13 -14.32 -4.13
N GLU A 104 -13.05 -13.90 -3.28
CA GLU A 104 -14.35 -13.38 -3.67
C GLU A 104 -14.22 -12.07 -4.46
N GLU A 105 -13.34 -11.17 -4.01
CA GLU A 105 -13.03 -9.93 -4.73
C GLU A 105 -12.42 -10.23 -6.12
N HIS A 106 -11.51 -11.21 -6.21
CA HIS A 106 -10.86 -11.62 -7.46
C HIS A 106 -11.82 -12.29 -8.45
N GLU A 107 -12.69 -13.17 -7.97
CA GLU A 107 -13.69 -13.87 -8.79
C GLU A 107 -14.79 -12.92 -9.30
N ALA A 108 -15.10 -11.86 -8.56
CA ALA A 108 -16.09 -10.86 -8.96
C ALA A 108 -15.58 -9.96 -10.11
N VAL A 109 -14.34 -9.50 -10.03
CA VAL A 109 -13.68 -8.68 -11.06
C VAL A 109 -12.17 -8.74 -10.84
N THR A 110 -11.38 -8.81 -11.91
CA THR A 110 -9.92 -8.85 -11.81
C THR A 110 -9.29 -8.10 -12.96
N ILE A 111 -8.06 -7.60 -12.76
CA ILE A 111 -7.25 -7.12 -13.88
C ILE A 111 -6.95 -8.34 -14.77
N PRO A 112 -7.28 -8.31 -16.08
CA PRO A 112 -7.14 -9.48 -16.94
C PRO A 112 -5.73 -10.07 -16.87
N GLY A 113 -5.59 -11.39 -16.82
CA GLY A 113 -4.28 -12.06 -16.76
C GLY A 113 -3.53 -11.92 -15.43
N SER A 114 -4.12 -11.26 -14.41
CA SER A 114 -3.55 -11.29 -13.06
C SER A 114 -3.83 -12.61 -12.35
N LEU A 115 -2.98 -12.92 -11.36
CA LEU A 115 -3.00 -14.15 -10.59
C LEU A 115 -3.38 -13.85 -9.15
N LEU A 116 -4.36 -14.55 -8.58
CA LEU A 116 -4.67 -14.46 -7.16
C LEU A 116 -3.46 -14.91 -6.32
N MET A 117 -3.05 -14.10 -5.35
CA MET A 117 -1.93 -14.38 -4.46
C MET A 117 -2.28 -15.47 -3.44
N THR A 118 -2.27 -16.72 -3.87
CA THR A 118 -2.42 -17.87 -2.96
C THR A 118 -1.08 -18.24 -2.31
N GLN A 119 -1.14 -19.06 -1.25
CA GLN A 119 0.06 -19.55 -0.60
C GLN A 119 0.94 -20.35 -1.58
N GLU A 120 0.33 -21.18 -2.43
CA GLU A 120 1.03 -21.99 -3.42
C GLU A 120 1.76 -21.11 -4.43
N LEU A 121 1.11 -20.05 -4.92
CA LEU A 121 1.71 -19.11 -5.86
C LEU A 121 2.87 -18.35 -5.24
N VAL A 122 2.76 -17.94 -3.98
CA VAL A 122 3.85 -17.29 -3.25
C VAL A 122 5.05 -18.23 -3.11
N GLN A 123 4.83 -19.51 -2.77
CA GLN A 123 5.91 -20.50 -2.70
C GLN A 123 6.57 -20.74 -4.06
N GLU A 124 5.78 -20.83 -5.13
CA GLU A 124 6.29 -20.91 -6.50
C GLU A 124 7.10 -19.66 -6.86
N ALA A 125 6.58 -18.47 -6.60
CA ALA A 125 7.27 -17.22 -6.86
C ALA A 125 8.62 -17.17 -6.14
N PHE A 126 8.63 -17.62 -4.89
CA PHE A 126 9.82 -17.55 -4.05
C PHE A 126 10.89 -18.54 -4.48
N SER A 127 10.51 -19.70 -5.01
CA SER A 127 11.42 -20.75 -5.45
C SER A 127 11.87 -20.62 -6.91
N ALA A 128 11.02 -20.12 -7.81
CA ALA A 128 11.21 -20.27 -9.25
C ALA A 128 11.22 -18.98 -10.07
N TRP A 129 10.64 -17.87 -9.59
CA TRP A 129 10.58 -16.64 -10.38
C TRP A 129 11.90 -15.88 -10.35
N ASP A 130 12.21 -15.20 -11.46
CA ASP A 130 13.32 -14.27 -11.54
C ASP A 130 13.08 -13.06 -10.60
N LYS A 131 14.01 -12.86 -9.67
CA LYS A 131 13.93 -11.81 -8.65
C LYS A 131 14.20 -10.40 -9.20
N ASN A 132 14.80 -10.31 -10.37
CA ASN A 132 15.09 -9.03 -11.03
C ASN A 132 13.98 -8.62 -12.01
N ALA A 133 13.10 -9.55 -12.38
CA ALA A 133 11.96 -9.27 -13.24
C ALA A 133 10.92 -8.40 -12.50
N PRO A 134 10.21 -7.52 -13.23
CA PRO A 134 9.14 -6.72 -12.64
C PRO A 134 7.99 -7.62 -12.16
N VAL A 135 7.49 -7.33 -10.96
CA VAL A 135 6.28 -7.94 -10.40
C VAL A 135 5.38 -6.82 -9.89
N ILE A 136 4.13 -6.79 -10.35
CA ILE A 136 3.15 -5.79 -9.94
C ILE A 136 2.14 -6.44 -9.02
N LEU A 137 1.96 -5.90 -7.83
CA LEU A 137 0.95 -6.34 -6.86
C LEU A 137 -0.16 -5.29 -6.79
N TYR A 138 -1.41 -5.70 -6.65
CA TYR A 138 -2.52 -4.75 -6.50
C TYR A 138 -3.58 -5.29 -5.55
N ASP A 139 -4.31 -4.35 -4.96
CA ASP A 139 -5.49 -4.61 -4.14
C ASP A 139 -6.69 -3.78 -4.67
N HIS A 140 -7.65 -3.46 -3.80
CA HIS A 140 -8.77 -2.60 -4.17
C HIS A 140 -8.38 -1.12 -4.41
N THR A 141 -7.67 -0.47 -3.47
CA THR A 141 -7.50 1.00 -3.39
C THR A 141 -6.05 1.48 -3.20
N GLY A 142 -5.07 0.58 -3.19
CA GLY A 142 -3.64 0.79 -2.98
C GLY A 142 -3.15 0.68 -1.52
N SER A 143 -4.02 0.33 -0.56
CA SER A 143 -3.72 0.39 0.88
C SER A 143 -3.02 -0.85 1.45
N ARG A 144 -3.36 -2.05 0.97
CA ARG A 144 -2.90 -3.37 1.46
C ARG A 144 -1.68 -3.90 0.69
N SER A 145 -1.56 -3.52 -0.58
CA SER A 145 -0.55 -4.04 -1.51
C SER A 145 0.88 -3.60 -1.18
N LEU A 146 1.07 -2.52 -0.40
CA LEU A 146 2.39 -2.12 0.10
C LEU A 146 3.02 -3.18 1.00
N ASP A 147 2.25 -3.82 1.88
CA ASP A 147 2.75 -4.88 2.76
C ASP A 147 3.17 -6.12 1.96
N ALA A 148 2.40 -6.46 0.93
CA ALA A 148 2.74 -7.55 0.03
C ALA A 148 4.00 -7.25 -0.80
N VAL A 149 4.18 -6.02 -1.28
CA VAL A 149 5.42 -5.60 -1.94
C VAL A 149 6.61 -5.69 -0.98
N ALA A 150 6.48 -5.17 0.24
CA ALA A 150 7.53 -5.26 1.25
C ALA A 150 7.91 -6.72 1.55
N TYR A 151 6.92 -7.63 1.60
CA TYR A 151 7.15 -9.06 1.75
C TYR A 151 7.96 -9.66 0.60
N PHE A 152 7.64 -9.31 -0.65
CA PHE A 152 8.41 -9.75 -1.83
C PHE A 152 9.83 -9.18 -1.84
N ILE A 153 10.01 -7.90 -1.50
CA ILE A 153 11.33 -7.26 -1.39
C ILE A 153 12.18 -7.97 -0.33
N GLY A 154 11.60 -8.31 0.83
CA GLY A 154 12.26 -9.09 1.87
C GLY A 154 12.74 -10.49 1.40
N HIS A 155 12.14 -11.02 0.32
CA HIS A 155 12.53 -12.28 -0.33
C HIS A 155 13.36 -12.08 -1.61
N GLY A 156 13.94 -10.88 -1.77
CA GLY A 156 14.94 -10.57 -2.80
C GLY A 156 14.37 -10.04 -4.12
N PHE A 157 13.06 -9.83 -4.26
CA PHE A 157 12.49 -9.22 -5.46
C PHE A 157 12.84 -7.73 -5.51
N THR A 158 13.69 -7.35 -6.45
CA THR A 158 14.25 -5.99 -6.54
C THR A 158 13.37 -5.02 -7.32
N ASN A 159 12.39 -5.54 -8.07
CA ASN A 159 11.48 -4.77 -8.92
C ASN A 159 10.00 -5.10 -8.64
N ALA A 160 9.68 -5.40 -7.37
CA ALA A 160 8.31 -5.52 -6.90
C ALA A 160 7.72 -4.13 -6.65
N ARG A 161 6.56 -3.84 -7.23
CA ARG A 161 5.84 -2.56 -7.08
C ARG A 161 4.35 -2.79 -6.87
N CYS A 162 3.69 -1.87 -6.18
CA CYS A 162 2.23 -1.89 -6.03
C CYS A 162 1.55 -0.90 -6.99
N LEU A 163 0.38 -1.30 -7.50
CA LEU A 163 -0.43 -0.44 -8.34
C LEU A 163 -1.07 0.67 -7.50
N ALA A 164 -0.67 1.92 -7.75
CA ALA A 164 -1.21 3.08 -7.06
C ALA A 164 -2.73 3.16 -7.28
N GLY A 165 -3.50 3.28 -6.18
CA GLY A 165 -4.95 3.33 -6.22
C GLY A 165 -5.64 1.99 -6.54
N GLY A 166 -4.88 0.89 -6.65
CA GLY A 166 -5.38 -0.47 -6.87
C GLY A 166 -6.19 -0.64 -8.16
N ILE A 167 -7.03 -1.68 -8.20
CA ILE A 167 -7.94 -1.92 -9.33
C ILE A 167 -8.97 -0.80 -9.50
N HIS A 168 -9.29 -0.06 -8.43
CA HIS A 168 -10.21 1.08 -8.50
C HIS A 168 -9.68 2.19 -9.42
N ALA A 169 -8.44 2.62 -9.21
CA ALA A 169 -7.80 3.64 -10.06
C ALA A 169 -7.55 3.10 -11.48
N TYR A 170 -7.15 1.84 -11.62
CA TYR A 170 -6.97 1.21 -12.93
C TYR A 170 -8.27 1.20 -13.76
N SER A 171 -9.40 0.87 -13.14
CA SER A 171 -10.72 0.93 -13.79
C SER A 171 -11.09 2.36 -14.22
N LEU A 172 -10.75 3.36 -13.41
CA LEU A 172 -11.03 4.77 -13.74
C LEU A 172 -10.18 5.29 -14.90
N GLU A 173 -8.90 4.95 -14.92
CA GLU A 173 -7.90 5.63 -15.74
C GLU A 173 -7.51 4.85 -16.99
N VAL A 174 -7.56 3.51 -16.95
CA VAL A 174 -7.03 2.64 -18.00
C VAL A 174 -8.10 1.75 -18.63
N ASP A 175 -8.89 1.06 -17.81
CA ASP A 175 -9.91 0.11 -18.30
C ASP A 175 -11.29 0.33 -17.65
N PRO A 176 -12.07 1.31 -18.17
CA PRO A 176 -13.42 1.60 -17.67
C PRO A 176 -14.44 0.48 -17.86
N SER A 177 -14.09 -0.61 -18.56
CA SER A 177 -14.97 -1.77 -18.71
C SER A 177 -15.02 -2.64 -17.45
N LEU A 178 -14.00 -2.54 -16.59
CA LEU A 178 -13.95 -3.27 -15.32
C LEU A 178 -14.96 -2.68 -14.33
N PRO A 179 -15.90 -3.47 -13.80
CA PRO A 179 -16.83 -3.00 -12.78
C PRO A 179 -16.11 -2.50 -11.52
N ARG A 180 -16.62 -1.42 -10.94
CA ARG A 180 -16.17 -0.88 -9.65
C ARG A 180 -17.13 -1.30 -8.55
N TYR A 181 -16.61 -1.56 -7.37
CA TYR A 181 -17.39 -1.98 -6.21
C TYR A 181 -16.97 -1.22 -4.95
N LYS A 182 -17.73 -1.42 -3.86
CA LYS A 182 -17.38 -1.00 -2.51
C LYS A 182 -17.40 -2.23 -1.62
N VAL A 183 -16.43 -2.35 -0.72
CA VAL A 183 -16.42 -3.41 0.28
C VAL A 183 -17.21 -2.91 1.48
N GLU A 184 -18.22 -3.66 1.92
CA GLU A 184 -19.11 -3.24 3.02
C GLU A 184 -18.42 -3.19 4.41
N ILE A 185 -17.12 -3.49 4.50
CA ILE A 185 -16.38 -3.70 5.76
C ILE A 185 -15.39 -2.56 6.11
N GLU A 186 -15.16 -1.57 5.24
CA GLU A 186 -14.32 -0.43 5.62
C GLU A 186 -15.16 0.69 6.27
N ALA A 187 -15.29 0.60 7.61
CA ALA A 187 -15.82 1.65 8.50
C ALA A 187 -14.75 2.04 9.54
#